data_AF-A0A2G2G9Y9-F1
#
_entry.id   AF-A0A2G2G9Y9-F1
#
_cell.length_a   1.000
_cell.length_b   1.000
_cell.length_c   1.000
_cell.angle_alpha   90.00
_cell.angle_beta   90.00
_cell.angle_gamma   90.00
#
_symmetry.space_group_name_H-M   'P 1'
#
loop_
_entity.id
_entity.type
_entity.pdbx_description
1 polymer ?
#
loop_
_entity_poly.entity_id
_entity_poly.type
_entity_poly.pdbx_seq_one_letter_code
_entity_poly.pdbx_strand_id
1 'polypeptide(L)'
;MYVGTKRSPEKIIGLWVMSFGLYGIYWLAQTFTELQKNRNQGISGGSYAVLAILFPPLALSACWLLPSYVGKLYAENGKLEQISSCWGAILFLPTLALWAIVAMSYLIISAGGSMGENSMYTMGAVLTIAVGINIFLLYNWLKKIQLQINEFWDGASV
;
A
#
# COMPACT_ATOMS: atom_id res chain seq x y z
N MET A 1 -12.34 10.74 22.07
CA MET A 1 -11.45 10.62 20.90
C MET A 1 -10.51 9.45 21.16
N TYR A 2 -10.42 8.47 20.26
CA TYR A 2 -9.50 7.34 20.40
C TYR A 2 -8.15 7.73 19.82
N VAL A 3 -7.05 7.57 20.56
CA VAL A 3 -5.70 7.82 20.02
C VAL A 3 -5.16 6.50 19.48
N GLY A 4 -4.89 6.42 18.17
CA GLY A 4 -4.33 5.24 17.53
C GLY A 4 -2.85 5.04 17.81
N THR A 5 -2.32 3.90 17.38
CA THR A 5 -0.93 3.53 17.66
C THR A 5 0.02 4.15 16.64
N LYS A 6 1.05 4.87 17.11
CA LYS A 6 2.12 5.36 16.24
C LYS A 6 2.94 4.19 15.69
N ARG A 7 3.14 4.16 14.38
CA ARG A 7 3.94 3.12 13.71
C ARG A 7 5.01 3.77 12.84
N SER A 8 6.20 3.16 12.82
CA SER A 8 7.28 3.59 11.92
C SER A 8 7.06 2.98 10.53
N PRO A 9 7.11 3.78 9.44
CA PRO A 9 7.02 3.26 8.07
C PRO A 9 8.07 2.19 7.76
N GLU A 10 9.28 2.35 8.31
CA GLU A 10 10.41 1.44 8.11
C GLU A 10 10.13 0.06 8.72
N LYS A 11 9.54 0.02 9.92
CA LYS A 11 9.14 -1.23 10.56
C LYS A 11 8.04 -1.93 9.77
N ILE A 12 7.09 -1.17 9.22
CA ILE A 12 5.98 -1.73 8.45
C ILE A 12 6.48 -2.36 7.15
N ILE A 13 7.31 -1.66 6.37
CA ILE A 13 7.84 -2.22 5.12
C ILE A 13 8.79 -3.41 5.39
N GLY A 14 9.60 -3.36 6.45
CA GLY A 14 10.46 -4.47 6.83
C GLY A 14 9.68 -5.73 7.19
N LEU A 15 8.63 -5.59 7.99
CA LEU A 15 7.72 -6.70 8.33
C LEU A 15 6.90 -7.16 7.13
N TRP A 16 6.52 -6.26 6.21
CA TRP A 16 5.86 -6.59 4.96
C TRP A 16 6.73 -7.51 4.11
N VAL A 17 8.00 -7.16 3.90
CA VAL A 17 8.94 -7.96 3.13
C VAL A 17 9.20 -9.31 3.82
N MET A 18 9.46 -9.32 5.13
CA MET A 18 9.73 -10.56 5.88
C MET A 18 8.54 -11.53 5.92
N SER A 19 7.31 -11.01 5.90
CA SER A 19 6.08 -11.82 5.96
C SER A 19 5.45 -12.10 4.59
N PHE A 20 6.18 -11.83 3.49
CA PHE A 20 5.67 -11.95 2.12
C PHE A 20 4.33 -11.21 1.90
N GLY A 21 4.17 -10.06 2.56
CA GLY A 21 3.01 -9.18 2.42
C GLY A 21 1.86 -9.41 3.40
N LEU A 22 1.88 -10.49 4.20
CA LEU A 22 0.82 -10.78 5.18
C LEU A 22 0.70 -9.69 6.26
N TYR A 23 1.84 -9.14 6.71
CA TYR A 23 1.84 -8.03 7.66
C TYR A 23 1.19 -6.77 7.10
N GLY A 24 1.23 -6.57 5.77
CA GLY A 24 0.54 -5.44 5.12
C GLY A 24 -0.96 -5.50 5.33
N ILE A 25 -1.54 -6.70 5.21
CA ILE A 25 -2.97 -6.93 5.41
C ILE A 25 -3.34 -6.68 6.87
N TYR A 26 -2.53 -7.19 7.81
CA TYR A 26 -2.72 -6.93 9.24
C TYR A 26 -2.65 -5.43 9.58
N TRP A 27 -1.64 -4.73 9.04
CA TRP A 27 -1.49 -3.29 9.25
C TRP A 27 -2.66 -2.49 8.67
N LEU A 28 -3.13 -2.82 7.47
CA LEU A 28 -4.32 -2.23 6.86
C LEU A 28 -5.55 -2.44 7.75
N ALA A 29 -5.77 -3.67 8.23
CA ALA A 29 -6.88 -3.99 9.10
C ALA A 29 -6.85 -3.20 10.41
N GLN A 30 -5.70 -3.11 11.08
CA GLN A 30 -5.57 -2.31 12.29
C GLN A 30 -5.85 -0.83 12.01
N THR A 31 -5.26 -0.28 10.95
CA THR A 31 -5.42 1.13 10.58
C THR A 31 -6.88 1.48 10.26
N PHE A 32 -7.60 0.65 9.49
CA PHE A 32 -9.02 0.85 9.23
C PHE A 32 -9.87 0.78 10.49
N THR A 33 -9.54 -0.11 11.43
CA THR A 33 -10.25 -0.20 12.72
C THR A 33 -10.06 1.06 13.56
N GLU A 34 -8.84 1.62 13.61
CA GLU A 34 -8.54 2.86 14.33
C GLU A 34 -9.28 4.06 13.71
N LEU A 35 -9.30 4.14 12.37
CA LEU A 35 -10.03 5.19 11.64
C LEU A 35 -11.55 5.08 11.85
N GLN A 36 -12.10 3.86 11.81
CA GLN A 36 -13.53 3.63 12.06
C GLN A 36 -13.92 4.02 13.49
N LYS A 37 -13.10 3.66 14.50
CA LYS A 37 -13.35 4.00 15.91
C LYS A 37 -13.39 5.51 16.18
N ASN A 38 -12.66 6.32 15.41
CA ASN A 38 -12.71 7.76 15.57
C ASN A 38 -13.84 8.44 14.81
N ARG A 39 -14.16 7.95 13.62
CA ARG A 39 -15.20 8.56 12.79
C ARG A 39 -16.60 8.03 13.10
N ASN A 40 -16.71 6.92 13.84
CA ASN A 40 -17.93 6.10 13.96
C ASN A 40 -18.57 5.75 12.60
N GLN A 41 -17.80 5.86 11.51
CA GLN A 41 -18.23 5.68 10.13
C GLN A 41 -17.10 5.05 9.31
N GLY A 42 -17.42 4.05 8.51
CA GLY A 42 -16.46 3.39 7.62
C GLY A 42 -16.45 1.86 7.69
N ILE A 43 -15.60 1.28 6.83
CA ILE A 43 -15.34 -0.16 6.78
C ILE A 43 -14.52 -0.57 8.02
N SER A 44 -14.97 -1.61 8.72
CA SER A 44 -14.21 -2.16 9.84
C SER A 44 -12.95 -2.86 9.33
N GLY A 45 -11.85 -2.79 10.09
CA GLY A 45 -10.62 -3.45 9.70
C GLY A 45 -10.73 -4.96 9.57
N GLY A 46 -11.58 -5.59 10.40
CA GLY A 46 -11.89 -7.01 10.30
C GLY A 46 -12.59 -7.36 8.99
N SER A 47 -13.61 -6.58 8.59
CA SER A 47 -14.26 -6.76 7.28
C SER A 47 -13.30 -6.52 6.13
N TYR A 48 -12.38 -5.56 6.26
CA TYR A 48 -11.37 -5.29 5.24
C TYR A 48 -10.38 -6.45 5.07
N ALA A 49 -9.90 -7.03 6.18
CA ALA A 49 -8.98 -8.18 6.14
C ALA A 49 -9.61 -9.40 5.45
N VAL A 50 -10.87 -9.71 5.79
CA VAL A 50 -11.60 -10.83 5.20
C VAL A 50 -11.82 -10.61 3.70
N LEU A 51 -12.19 -9.40 3.29
CA LEU A 51 -12.34 -9.05 1.87
C LEU A 51 -11.00 -9.09 1.13
N ALA A 52 -9.90 -8.65 1.76
CA ALA A 52 -8.58 -8.68 1.15
C ALA A 52 -8.06 -10.11 0.91
N ILE A 53 -8.43 -11.07 1.78
CA ILE A 53 -8.05 -12.48 1.63
C ILE A 53 -8.96 -13.20 0.63
N LEU A 54 -10.28 -13.02 0.72
CA LEU A 54 -11.26 -13.70 -0.16
C LEU A 54 -11.28 -13.12 -1.57
N PHE A 55 -11.00 -11.83 -1.71
CA PHE A 55 -10.98 -11.12 -2.98
C PHE A 55 -9.71 -10.25 -3.08
N PRO A 56 -8.58 -10.84 -3.52
CA PRO A 56 -7.32 -10.11 -3.68
C PRO A 56 -7.42 -8.83 -4.52
N PRO A 57 -8.25 -8.73 -5.59
CA PRO A 57 -8.44 -7.46 -6.30
C PRO A 57 -9.07 -6.36 -5.44
N LEU A 58 -9.93 -6.71 -4.48
CA LEU A 58 -10.47 -5.75 -3.51
C LEU A 58 -9.41 -5.27 -2.51
N ALA A 59 -8.35 -6.05 -2.26
CA ALA A 59 -7.21 -5.58 -1.49
C ALA A 59 -6.51 -4.38 -2.16
N LEU A 60 -6.55 -4.29 -3.49
CA LEU A 60 -6.01 -3.13 -4.20
C LEU A 60 -6.79 -1.86 -3.90
N SER A 61 -8.08 -1.96 -3.56
CA SER A 61 -8.88 -0.78 -3.24
C SER A 61 -8.39 -0.04 -1.97
N ALA A 62 -7.57 -0.68 -1.12
CA ALA A 62 -6.91 0.00 0.02
C ALA A 62 -6.11 1.21 -0.43
N CYS A 63 -5.46 1.16 -1.60
CA CYS A 63 -4.58 2.26 -1.97
C CYS A 63 -5.34 3.56 -2.27
N TRP A 64 -6.65 3.49 -2.56
CA TRP A 64 -7.53 4.66 -2.66
C TRP A 64 -8.34 4.91 -1.38
N LEU A 65 -8.84 3.84 -0.76
CA LEU A 65 -9.65 3.94 0.45
C LEU A 65 -8.86 4.59 1.58
N LEU A 66 -7.65 4.11 1.85
CA LEU A 66 -6.90 4.53 3.03
C LEU A 66 -6.55 6.03 2.99
N PRO A 67 -6.03 6.59 1.88
CA PRO A 67 -5.95 8.05 1.68
C PRO A 67 -7.27 8.79 1.89
N SER A 68 -8.38 8.29 1.34
CA SER A 68 -9.70 8.92 1.49
C SER A 68 -10.18 8.97 2.94
N TYR A 69 -9.95 7.90 3.71
CA TYR A 69 -10.34 7.85 5.12
C TYR A 69 -9.49 8.78 5.99
N VAL A 70 -8.18 8.87 5.71
CA VAL A 70 -7.29 9.82 6.39
C VAL A 70 -7.67 11.26 6.03
N GLY A 71 -7.93 11.55 4.75
CA GLY A 71 -8.35 12.88 4.31
C GLY A 71 -9.65 13.35 4.95
N LYS A 72 -10.68 12.49 4.98
CA LYS A 72 -11.95 12.76 5.67
C LYS A 72 -11.76 12.95 7.18
N LEU A 73 -10.87 12.19 7.82
CA LEU A 73 -10.55 12.36 9.23
C LEU A 73 -9.98 13.77 9.51
N TYR A 74 -9.11 14.27 8.63
CA TYR A 74 -8.58 15.64 8.75
C TYR A 74 -9.68 16.68 8.56
N ALA A 75 -10.52 16.53 7.53
CA ALA A 75 -11.62 17.45 7.22
C ALA A 75 -12.66 17.54 8.35
N GLU A 76 -13.03 16.40 8.95
CA GLU A 76 -13.98 16.34 10.07
C GLU A 76 -13.44 16.98 11.35
N ASN A 77 -12.12 17.02 11.53
CA ASN A 77 -11.46 17.70 12.64
C ASN A 77 -11.05 19.15 12.31
N GLY A 78 -11.62 19.73 11.24
CA GLY A 78 -11.38 21.13 10.85
C GLY A 78 -9.99 21.42 10.29
N LYS A 79 -9.20 20.39 9.95
CA LYS A 79 -7.90 20.52 9.30
C LYS A 79 -8.05 20.35 7.79
N LEU A 80 -7.17 21.01 7.02
CA LEU A 80 -7.15 20.84 5.56
C LEU A 80 -6.80 19.39 5.20
N GLU A 81 -7.55 18.82 4.27
CA GLU A 81 -7.30 17.48 3.71
C GLU A 81 -5.95 17.49 2.98
N GLN A 82 -4.92 16.93 3.61
CA GLN A 82 -3.58 16.90 3.03
C GLN A 82 -3.40 15.72 2.05
N ILE A 83 -4.21 14.66 2.18
CA ILE A 83 -4.18 13.47 1.32
C ILE A 83 -5.62 13.13 0.92
N SER A 84 -5.86 13.04 -0.39
CA SER A 84 -7.11 12.60 -1.00
C SER A 84 -6.99 11.23 -1.68
N SER A 85 -8.12 10.66 -2.13
CA SER A 85 -8.17 9.38 -2.85
C SER A 85 -7.23 9.30 -4.06
N CYS A 86 -6.90 10.43 -4.70
CA CYS A 86 -5.99 10.50 -5.85
C CYS A 86 -4.57 10.01 -5.53
N TRP A 87 -4.16 10.02 -4.26
CA TRP A 87 -2.88 9.46 -3.84
C TRP A 87 -2.77 7.95 -4.08
N GLY A 88 -3.89 7.24 -4.18
CA GLY A 88 -3.90 5.84 -4.61
C GLY A 88 -3.43 5.65 -6.05
N ALA A 89 -3.73 6.60 -6.94
CA ALA A 89 -3.30 6.55 -8.33
C ALA A 89 -1.77 6.72 -8.47
N ILE A 90 -1.13 7.47 -7.55
CA ILE A 90 0.31 7.69 -7.55
C ILE A 90 1.09 6.41 -7.22
N LEU A 91 0.51 5.50 -6.43
CA LEU A 91 1.09 4.16 -6.22
C LEU A 91 0.69 3.21 -7.35
N PHE A 92 -0.58 3.22 -7.75
CA PHE A 92 -1.13 2.24 -8.67
C PHE A 92 -0.59 2.39 -10.10
N LEU A 93 -0.55 3.60 -10.67
CA LEU A 93 -0.12 3.82 -12.05
C LEU A 93 1.34 3.39 -12.30
N PRO A 94 2.32 3.78 -11.46
CA PRO A 94 3.70 3.32 -11.65
C PRO A 94 3.85 1.81 -11.41
N THR A 95 3.12 1.24 -10.46
CA THR A 95 3.12 -0.20 -10.22
C THR A 95 2.60 -0.96 -11.45
N LEU A 96 1.48 -0.52 -12.02
CA LEU A 96 0.89 -1.14 -13.21
C LEU A 96 1.83 -1.02 -14.42
N ALA A 97 2.41 0.16 -14.64
CA ALA A 97 3.37 0.39 -15.72
C ALA A 97 4.60 -0.52 -15.58
N LEU A 98 5.13 -0.67 -14.37
CA LEU A 98 6.28 -1.51 -14.09
C LEU A 98 5.99 -2.99 -14.40
N TRP A 99 4.85 -3.52 -13.94
CA TRP A 99 4.47 -4.91 -14.22
C TRP A 99 4.12 -5.14 -15.69
N ALA A 100 3.60 -4.13 -16.39
CA ALA A 100 3.41 -4.18 -17.83
C ALA A 100 4.74 -4.27 -18.59
N ILE A 101 5.77 -3.52 -18.14
CA ILE A 101 7.14 -3.62 -18.69
C ILE A 101 7.71 -5.02 -18.47
N VAL A 102 7.59 -5.56 -17.25
CA VAL A 102 8.03 -6.93 -16.94
C VAL A 102 7.35 -7.96 -17.83
N ALA A 103 6.02 -7.85 -18.00
CA ALA A 103 5.26 -8.73 -18.87
C ALA A 103 5.71 -8.63 -20.34
N MET A 104 5.93 -7.41 -20.84
CA MET A 104 6.44 -7.20 -22.18
C MET A 104 7.85 -7.77 -22.36
N SER A 105 8.75 -7.56 -21.39
CA SER A 105 10.09 -8.17 -21.39
C SER A 105 10.01 -9.69 -21.43
N TYR A 106 9.11 -10.30 -20.65
CA TYR A 106 8.88 -11.75 -20.69
C TYR A 106 8.45 -12.24 -22.07
N LEU A 107 7.48 -11.55 -22.69
CA LEU A 107 6.98 -11.90 -24.02
C LEU A 107 8.07 -11.79 -25.10
N ILE A 108 8.87 -10.72 -25.07
CA ILE A 108 9.99 -10.53 -25.99
C ILE A 108 11.02 -11.65 -25.85
N ILE A 109 11.36 -12.01 -24.60
CA ILE A 109 12.38 -13.01 -24.32
C ILE A 109 11.89 -14.44 -24.65
N SER A 110 10.59 -14.71 -24.48
CA SER A 110 9.98 -16.03 -24.74
C SER A 110 9.52 -16.23 -26.20
N ALA A 111 9.44 -15.18 -27.02
CA ALA A 111 9.03 -15.25 -28.43
C ALA A 111 9.90 -16.19 -29.29
N GLY A 112 11.13 -16.52 -28.84
CA GLY A 112 12.04 -17.45 -29.53
C GLY A 112 11.81 -18.95 -29.25
N GLY A 113 10.75 -19.34 -28.54
CA GLY A 113 10.36 -20.74 -28.32
C GLY A 113 11.05 -21.44 -27.15
N SER A 114 12.35 -21.24 -26.92
CA SER A 114 13.03 -21.68 -25.69
C SER A 114 13.86 -20.56 -25.09
N MET A 115 13.63 -20.21 -23.81
CA MET A 115 14.49 -19.29 -23.09
C MET A 115 15.85 -19.97 -22.85
N GLY A 116 16.89 -19.51 -23.55
CA GLY A 116 18.26 -19.91 -23.24
C GLY A 116 18.71 -19.39 -21.86
N GLU A 117 19.84 -19.88 -21.37
CA GLU A 117 20.36 -19.53 -20.05
C GLU A 117 20.53 -18.00 -19.86
N ASN A 118 21.10 -17.32 -20.86
CA ASN A 118 21.27 -15.86 -20.86
C ASN A 118 19.93 -15.10 -20.83
N SER A 119 18.91 -15.65 -21.47
CA SER A 119 17.54 -15.11 -21.46
C SER A 119 16.89 -15.26 -20.08
N MET A 120 17.16 -16.36 -19.38
CA MET A 120 16.70 -16.58 -18.01
C MET A 120 17.38 -15.61 -17.02
N TYR A 121 18.69 -15.42 -17.12
CA TYR A 121 19.40 -14.44 -16.27
C TYR A 121 18.91 -13.01 -16.50
N THR A 122 18.68 -12.64 -17.76
CA THR A 122 18.14 -11.31 -18.12
C THR A 122 16.75 -11.11 -17.52
N MET A 123 15.86 -12.11 -17.63
CA MET A 123 14.52 -12.04 -17.04
C MET A 123 14.58 -12.02 -15.50
N GLY A 124 15.48 -12.78 -14.89
CA GLY A 124 15.71 -12.76 -13.44
C GLY A 124 16.16 -11.39 -12.94
N ALA A 125 17.07 -10.73 -13.68
CA ALA A 125 17.50 -9.37 -13.37
C ALA A 125 16.34 -8.36 -13.50
N VAL A 126 15.56 -8.42 -14.58
CA VAL A 126 14.38 -7.56 -14.80
C VAL A 126 13.37 -7.72 -13.65
N LEU A 127 13.06 -8.96 -13.27
CA LEU A 127 12.16 -9.24 -12.14
C LEU A 127 12.68 -8.68 -10.82
N THR A 128 13.96 -8.90 -10.52
CA THR A 128 14.56 -8.45 -9.26
C THR A 128 14.57 -6.92 -9.17
N ILE A 129 14.91 -6.24 -10.27
CA ILE A 129 14.87 -4.77 -10.36
C ILE A 129 13.43 -4.27 -10.21
N ALA A 130 12.46 -4.88 -10.90
CA ALA A 130 11.06 -4.50 -10.80
C ALA A 130 10.51 -4.68 -9.37
N VAL A 131 10.85 -5.78 -8.69
CA VAL A 131 10.48 -5.97 -7.29
C VAL A 131 11.09 -4.87 -6.41
N GLY A 132 12.37 -4.54 -6.60
CA GLY A 132 13.02 -3.44 -5.87
C GLY A 132 12.35 -2.08 -6.07
N ILE A 133 12.02 -1.72 -7.31
CA ILE A 133 11.32 -0.48 -7.64
C ILE A 133 9.91 -0.46 -7.03
N ASN A 134 9.17 -1.56 -7.10
CA ASN A 134 7.83 -1.66 -6.53
C ASN A 134 7.85 -1.50 -5.00
N ILE A 135 8.82 -2.13 -4.31
CA ILE A 135 9.02 -1.95 -2.87
C ILE A 135 9.34 -0.49 -2.53
N PHE A 136 10.17 0.18 -3.34
CA PHE A 136 10.49 1.60 -3.15
C PHE A 136 9.27 2.52 -3.32
N LEU A 137 8.44 2.27 -4.33
CA LEU A 137 7.18 2.99 -4.55
C LEU A 137 6.22 2.79 -3.37
N LEU A 138 6.06 1.55 -2.92
CA LEU A 138 5.25 1.20 -1.76
C LEU A 138 5.74 1.89 -0.49
N TYR A 139 7.05 1.91 -0.26
CA TYR A 139 7.66 2.59 0.89
C TYR A 139 7.37 4.10 0.89
N ASN A 140 7.57 4.79 -0.23
CA ASN A 140 7.32 6.23 -0.31
C ASN A 140 5.85 6.59 -0.09
N TRP A 141 4.95 5.79 -0.65
CA TRP A 141 3.52 5.95 -0.46
C TRP A 141 3.12 5.72 1.01
N LEU A 142 3.59 4.62 1.60
CA LEU A 142 3.34 4.25 2.99
C LEU A 142 3.89 5.30 3.96
N LYS A 143 5.11 5.79 3.71
CA LYS A 143 5.77 6.80 4.54
C LYS A 143 4.94 8.07 4.63
N LYS A 144 4.44 8.59 3.51
CA LYS A 144 3.61 9.80 3.49
C LYS A 144 2.32 9.63 4.31
N ILE A 145 1.62 8.52 4.11
CA ILE A 145 0.38 8.23 4.81
C ILE A 145 0.60 8.06 6.32
N GLN A 146 1.59 7.26 6.70
CA GLN A 146 1.84 6.95 8.10
C GLN A 146 2.35 8.17 8.87
N LEU A 147 3.13 9.05 8.24
CA LEU A 147 3.52 10.33 8.85
C LEU A 147 2.31 11.20 9.16
N GLN A 148 1.35 11.33 8.25
CA GLN A 148 0.13 12.08 8.51
C GLN A 148 -0.74 11.44 9.58
N ILE A 149 -0.89 10.11 9.57
CA ILE A 149 -1.60 9.41 10.65
C ILE A 149 -0.93 9.70 12.00
N ASN A 150 0.41 9.69 12.06
CA ASN A 150 1.15 9.99 13.29
C ASN A 150 0.97 11.46 13.72
N GLU A 151 1.05 12.42 12.80
CA GLU A 151 0.80 13.85 13.07
C GLU A 151 -0.62 14.12 13.58
N PHE A 152 -1.61 13.40 13.03
CA PHE A 152 -2.97 13.46 13.53
C PHE A 152 -3.05 13.02 14.99
N TRP A 153 -2.41 11.91 15.34
CA TRP A 153 -2.37 11.41 16.70
C TRP A 153 -1.66 12.35 17.66
N ASP A 154 -0.57 12.99 17.22
CA ASP A 154 0.14 14.01 18.00
C ASP A 154 -0.77 15.21 18.35
N GLY A 155 -1.59 15.65 17.39
CA GLY A 155 -2.56 16.72 17.62
C GLY A 155 -3.79 16.31 18.44
N ALA A 156 -4.06 15.00 18.57
CA ALA A 156 -5.20 14.46 19.30
C ALA A 156 -4.88 14.10 20.77
N SER A 157 -3.60 14.08 21.15
CA SER A 157 -3.14 13.78 22.51
C SER A 157 -3.06 14.99 23.46
N VAL A 158 -3.59 16.14 23.04
CA VAL A 158 -3.75 17.37 23.84
C VAL A 158 -5.22 17.54 24.19
#